data_AF-L0HDY2-F1
#
_entry.id   AF-L0HDY2-F1
#
_cell.length_a   1.000
_cell.length_b   1.000
_cell.length_c   1.000
_cell.angle_alpha   90.00
_cell.angle_beta   90.00
_cell.angle_gamma   90.00
#
_symmetry.space_group_name_H-M   'P 1'
#
loop_
_entity.id
_entity.type
_entity.pdbx_description
1 polymer ?
#
loop_
_entity_poly.entity_id
_entity_poly.type
_entity_poly.pdbx_seq_one_letter_code
_entity_poly.pdbx_strand_id
1 'polypeptide(L)'
;MTKNSTPLTEKVLVSMDTKQALMSIREPGERYGDVIGRVLQERKRHDFIAHLDRIAKEEDFVPLDSDPEYAALKKEMHRESKHRQTSAAVR
;
A
#
# COMPACT_ATOMS: atom_id res chain seq x y z
N MET A 1 23.79 -14.77 12.39
CA MET A 1 22.68 -14.14 11.64
C MET A 1 22.82 -14.53 10.17
N THR A 2 22.11 -15.57 9.75
CA THR A 2 22.12 -16.09 8.38
C THR A 2 21.34 -15.13 7.48
N LYS A 3 22.06 -14.44 6.60
CA LYS A 3 21.45 -13.69 5.49
C LYS A 3 20.83 -14.73 4.55
N ASN A 4 19.52 -14.91 4.62
CA ASN A 4 18.76 -15.67 3.62
C ASN A 4 18.78 -14.89 2.30
N SER A 5 19.90 -14.92 1.57
CA SER A 5 19.97 -14.38 0.22
C SER A 5 19.32 -15.38 -0.72
N THR A 6 18.06 -15.16 -1.06
CA THR A 6 17.41 -15.82 -2.19
C THR A 6 18.30 -15.65 -3.43
N PRO A 7 18.65 -16.73 -4.15
CA PRO A 7 19.46 -16.62 -5.34
C PRO A 7 18.65 -15.87 -6.41
N LEU A 8 19.11 -14.68 -6.79
CA LEU A 8 18.57 -13.95 -7.94
C LEU A 8 19.11 -14.60 -9.22
N THR A 9 18.41 -15.64 -9.67
CA THR A 9 18.80 -16.46 -10.83
C THR A 9 17.85 -16.30 -12.00
N GLU A 10 17.56 -15.07 -12.38
CA GLU A 10 17.06 -14.82 -13.75
C GLU A 10 17.83 -13.66 -14.37
N LYS A 11 18.54 -13.96 -15.46
CA LYS A 11 19.27 -12.96 -16.24
C LYS A 11 18.27 -12.31 -17.19
N VAL A 12 17.81 -11.12 -16.85
CA VAL A 12 16.92 -10.33 -17.70
C VAL A 12 17.76 -9.46 -18.63
N LEU A 13 17.54 -9.61 -19.94
CA LEU A 13 18.14 -8.73 -20.94
C LEU A 13 17.37 -7.41 -20.98
N VAL A 14 18.11 -6.30 -21.02
CA VAL A 14 17.54 -4.94 -21.09
C VAL A 14 18.15 -4.18 -22.27
N SER A 15 17.44 -3.17 -22.77
CA SER A 15 17.99 -2.25 -23.77
C SER A 15 19.19 -1.47 -23.22
N MET A 16 20.03 -0.95 -24.11
CA MET A 16 21.18 -0.13 -23.73
C MET A 16 20.74 1.12 -22.96
N ASP A 17 19.65 1.76 -23.37
CA ASP A 17 19.10 2.94 -22.71
C ASP A 17 18.62 2.62 -21.29
N THR A 18 17.91 1.51 -21.11
CA THR A 18 17.47 1.04 -19.78
C THR A 18 18.67 0.77 -18.90
N LYS A 19 19.73 0.15 -19.43
CA LYS A 19 20.97 -0.09 -18.69
C LYS A 19 21.60 1.23 -18.24
N GLN A 20 21.71 2.23 -19.12
CA GLN A 20 22.28 3.53 -18.78
C GLN A 20 21.46 4.25 -17.71
N ALA A 21 20.13 4.23 -17.83
CA ALA A 21 19.23 4.81 -16.83
C ALA A 21 19.36 4.12 -15.47
N LEU A 22 19.46 2.80 -15.43
CA LEU A 22 19.67 2.07 -14.18
C LEU A 22 21.06 2.37 -13.57
N MET A 23 22.08 2.58 -14.39
CA MET A 23 23.41 2.94 -13.92
C MET A 23 23.48 4.35 -13.33
N SER A 24 22.71 5.31 -13.85
CA SER A 24 22.76 6.70 -13.38
C SER A 24 22.06 6.92 -12.04
N ILE A 25 21.08 6.08 -11.70
CA ILE A 25 20.28 6.20 -10.47
C ILE A 25 20.73 5.24 -9.35
N ARG A 26 21.66 4.35 -9.66
CA ARG A 26 22.18 3.33 -8.74
C ARG A 26 23.17 3.95 -7.76
N GLU A 27 23.00 3.62 -6.48
CA GLU A 27 23.95 4.01 -5.44
C GLU A 27 25.14 3.03 -5.34
N PRO A 28 26.32 3.48 -4.86
CA PRO A 28 27.47 2.60 -4.64
C PRO A 28 27.12 1.42 -3.73
N GLY A 29 27.40 0.20 -4.19
CA GLY A 29 27.11 -1.03 -3.44
C GLY A 29 25.66 -1.54 -3.56
N GLU A 30 24.73 -0.77 -4.12
CA GLU A 30 23.35 -1.18 -4.38
C GLU A 30 23.30 -2.22 -5.51
N ARG A 31 22.35 -3.16 -5.48
CA ARG A 31 22.15 -4.12 -6.57
C ARG A 31 21.09 -3.60 -7.52
N TYR A 32 21.21 -3.89 -8.81
CA TYR A 32 20.22 -3.46 -9.80
C TYR A 32 18.80 -3.95 -9.51
N GLY A 33 18.64 -5.11 -8.87
CA GLY A 33 17.33 -5.59 -8.43
C GLY A 33 16.67 -4.68 -7.39
N ASP A 34 17.47 -4.12 -6.47
CA ASP A 34 16.99 -3.20 -5.44
C ASP A 34 16.59 -1.85 -6.06
N VAL A 35 17.41 -1.36 -7.01
CA VAL A 35 17.11 -0.16 -7.81
C VAL A 35 15.78 -0.29 -8.55
N ILE A 36 15.59 -1.40 -9.26
CA ILE A 36 14.36 -1.69 -10.01
C ILE A 36 13.17 -1.75 -9.04
N GLY A 37 13.33 -2.44 -7.91
CA GLY A 37 12.30 -2.51 -6.87
C GLY A 37 11.87 -1.13 -6.39
N ARG A 38 12.83 -0.25 -6.09
CA ARG A 38 12.58 1.15 -5.68
C ARG A 38 11.82 1.93 -6.75
N VAL A 39 12.27 1.87 -8.01
CA VAL A 39 11.61 2.57 -9.13
C VAL A 39 10.16 2.11 -9.32
N LEU A 40 9.91 0.79 -9.23
CA LEU A 40 8.56 0.24 -9.37
C LEU A 40 7.65 0.67 -8.22
N GLN A 41 8.15 0.68 -6.98
CA GLN A 41 7.38 1.16 -5.83
C GLN A 41 7.05 2.64 -5.95
N GLU A 42 8.01 3.44 -6.40
CA GLU A 42 7.83 4.88 -6.59
C GLU A 42 6.78 5.18 -7.67
N ARG A 43 6.78 4.42 -8.77
CA ARG A 43 5.74 4.53 -9.80
C ARG A 43 4.36 4.16 -9.25
N LYS A 44 4.25 3.02 -8.56
CA LYS A 44 2.98 2.60 -7.92
C LYS A 44 2.45 3.66 -6.95
N ARG A 45 3.34 4.29 -6.19
CA ARG A 45 3.00 5.37 -5.27
C ARG A 45 2.41 6.57 -6.01
N HIS A 46 3.07 7.03 -7.08
CA HIS A 46 2.55 8.12 -7.91
C HIS A 46 1.21 7.78 -8.56
N ASP A 47 1.08 6.58 -9.12
CA ASP A 47 -0.17 6.12 -9.74
C ASP A 47 -1.32 6.08 -8.71
N PHE A 48 -1.04 5.65 -7.48
CA PHE A 48 -2.02 5.63 -6.40
C PHE A 48 -2.41 7.04 -5.96
N ILE A 49 -1.46 7.97 -5.83
CA ILE A 49 -1.76 9.37 -5.51
C ILE A 49 -2.63 9.99 -6.61
N ALA A 50 -2.28 9.80 -7.88
CA ALA A 50 -3.08 10.29 -9.01
C ALA A 50 -4.50 9.70 -9.02
N HIS A 51 -4.65 8.44 -8.62
CA HIS A 51 -5.96 7.82 -8.46
C HIS A 51 -6.79 8.48 -7.34
N LEU A 52 -6.18 8.77 -6.19
CA LEU A 52 -6.84 9.48 -5.09
C LEU A 52 -7.21 10.91 -5.46
N ASP A 53 -6.32 11.64 -6.14
CA ASP A 53 -6.58 12.99 -6.63
C ASP A 53 -7.77 13.01 -7.61
N ARG A 54 -7.87 11.98 -8.47
CA ARG A 54 -9.01 11.81 -9.37
C ARG A 54 -10.31 11.61 -8.59
N ILE A 55 -10.33 10.71 -7.61
CA ILE A 55 -11.52 10.47 -6.76
C ILE A 55 -11.93 11.77 -6.07
N ALA A 56 -10.97 12.50 -5.48
CA ALA A 56 -11.23 13.74 -4.77
C ALA A 56 -11.82 14.82 -5.70
N LYS A 57 -11.34 14.90 -6.94
CA LYS A 57 -11.83 15.87 -7.94
C LYS A 57 -13.18 15.49 -8.52
N GLU A 58 -13.43 14.20 -8.72
CA GLU A 58 -14.68 13.68 -9.32
C GLU A 58 -15.80 13.52 -8.28
N GLU A 59 -15.53 13.80 -7.00
CA GLU A 59 -16.44 13.57 -5.86
C GLU A 59 -16.98 12.13 -5.80
N ASP A 60 -16.21 11.17 -6.32
CA ASP A 60 -16.56 9.75 -6.40
C ASP A 60 -16.34 9.03 -5.06
N PHE A 61 -16.99 9.56 -4.01
CA PHE A 61 -16.91 9.02 -2.66
C PHE A 61 -17.98 7.95 -2.45
N VAL A 62 -17.56 6.74 -2.11
CA VAL A 62 -18.49 5.67 -1.70
C VAL A 62 -18.73 5.75 -0.19
N PRO A 63 -19.98 5.81 0.28
CA PRO A 63 -20.27 5.76 1.70
C PRO A 63 -19.80 4.44 2.32
N LEU A 64 -18.98 4.50 3.38
CA LEU A 64 -18.54 3.30 4.11
C LEU A 64 -19.72 2.49 4.68
N ASP A 65 -20.84 3.14 4.98
CA ASP A 65 -22.06 2.47 5.45
C ASP A 65 -22.76 1.63 4.37
N SER A 66 -22.38 1.77 3.09
CA SER A 66 -22.86 0.92 1.99
C SER A 66 -22.14 -0.43 1.93
N ASP A 67 -20.99 -0.56 2.58
CA ASP A 67 -20.28 -1.82 2.72
C ASP A 67 -20.93 -2.67 3.83
N PRO A 68 -21.40 -3.89 3.51
CA PRO A 68 -22.10 -4.74 4.48
C PRO A 68 -21.20 -5.22 5.62
N GLU A 69 -19.89 -5.38 5.39
CA GLU A 69 -18.92 -5.75 6.44
C GLU A 69 -18.71 -4.59 7.40
N TYR A 70 -18.51 -3.38 6.85
CA TYR A 70 -18.34 -2.18 7.67
C TYR A 70 -19.62 -1.83 8.47
N ALA A 71 -20.79 -1.98 7.85
CA ALA A 71 -22.07 -1.80 8.52
C ALA A 71 -22.27 -2.79 9.69
N ALA A 72 -21.80 -4.04 9.54
CA ALA A 72 -21.84 -5.03 10.61
C ALA A 72 -20.92 -4.65 11.78
N LEU A 73 -19.70 -4.18 11.49
CA LEU A 73 -18.76 -3.70 12.51
C LEU A 73 -19.33 -2.51 13.30
N LYS A 74 -19.92 -1.53 12.61
CA LYS A 74 -20.54 -0.35 13.25
C LYS A 74 -21.69 -0.73 14.19
N LYS A 75 -22.51 -1.71 13.79
CA LYS A 75 -23.61 -2.24 14.61
C LYS A 75 -23.10 -2.91 15.88
N GLU A 76 -22.06 -3.72 15.78
CA GLU A 76 -21.50 -4.41 16.96
C GLU A 76 -20.85 -3.42 17.94
N MET A 77 -20.12 -2.42 17.43
CA MET A 77 -19.56 -1.34 18.25
C MET A 77 -20.65 -0.54 19.00
N HIS A 78 -21.78 -0.26 18.33
CA HIS A 78 -22.93 0.40 18.97
C HIS A 78 -23.58 -0.48 20.03
N ARG A 79 -23.65 -1.79 19.81
CA ARG A 79 -24.19 -2.77 20.77
C ARG A 79 -23.34 -2.84 22.02
N GLU A 80 -22.02 -2.93 21.87
CA GLU A 80 -21.07 -2.96 23.00
C GLU A 80 -21.11 -1.67 23.82
N SER A 81 -21.16 -0.51 23.15
CA SER A 81 -21.23 0.80 23.81
C SER A 81 -22.50 0.95 24.66
N LYS A 82 -23.66 0.50 24.15
CA LYS A 82 -24.92 0.49 24.89
C LYS A 82 -24.88 -0.45 26.09
N HIS A 83 -24.25 -1.62 25.93
CA HIS A 83 -24.10 -2.59 27.01
C HIS A 83 -23.23 -2.06 28.15
N ARG A 84 -22.17 -1.30 27.84
CA ARG A 84 -21.32 -0.64 28.86
C ARG A 84 -22.09 0.47 29.59
N GLN A 85 -22.89 1.26 28.89
CA GLN A 85 -23.69 2.33 29.50
C GLN A 85 -24.79 1.80 30.42
N THR A 86 -25.50 0.74 30.04
CA THR A 86 -26.51 0.11 30.92
C THR A 86 -25.86 -0.55 32.13
N SER A 87 -24.67 -1.13 32.00
CA SER A 87 -23.91 -1.71 33.12
C SER A 87 -23.43 -0.64 34.12
N ALA A 88 -23.11 0.56 33.65
CA ALA A 88 -22.70 1.68 34.48
C ALA A 88 -23.87 2.36 35.21
N ALA A 89 -25.08 2.30 34.64
CA ALA A 89 -26.29 2.90 35.21
C ALA A 89 -27.01 2.04 36.27
N VAL A 90 -26.58 0.79 36.48
CA VAL A 90 -27.17 -0.17 37.44
C VAL A 90 -26.36 -0.25 38.76
N ARG A 91 -25.52 0.77 39.05
CA ARG A 91 -24.87 0.95 40.35
C ARG A 91 -25.47 2.15 41.07
#